data_AF-A0A969QXU9-F1
#
_entry.id   AF-A0A969QXU9-F1
#
_cell.length_a   1.000
_cell.length_b   1.000
_cell.length_c   1.000
_cell.angle_alpha   90.00
_cell.angle_beta   90.00
_cell.angle_gamma   90.00
#
_symmetry.space_group_name_H-M   'P 1'
#
loop_
_entity.id
_entity.type
_entity.pdbx_description
1 polymer ?
#
loop_
_entity_poly.entity_id
_entity_poly.type
_entity_poly.pdbx_seq_one_letter_code
_entity_poly.pdbx_strand_id
1 'polypeptide(L)' 'MQALNLITEKLVKLHASGWVHRDLKPGNMLRLPSQHSWTLMDFGCAAEQGPPPF' A
#
# COMPACT_ATOMS: atom_id res chain seq x y z
N MET A 1 3.91 -15.92 1.52
CA MET A 1 3.17 -15.67 0.26
C MET A 1 1.84 -14.93 0.45
N GLN A 2 0.96 -15.26 1.41
CA GLN A 2 -0.34 -14.55 1.60
C GLN A 2 -0.22 -13.05 1.92
N ALA A 3 0.67 -12.64 2.82
CA ALA A 3 0.81 -11.23 3.22
C ALA A 3 1.19 -10.34 2.03
N LEU A 4 2.11 -10.79 1.17
CA LEU A 4 2.51 -10.06 -0.03
C LEU A 4 1.33 -9.86 -0.99
N ASN A 5 0.52 -10.89 -1.25
CA ASN A 5 -0.64 -10.77 -2.14
C ASN A 5 -1.65 -9.73 -1.61
N LEU A 6 -1.99 -9.80 -0.32
CA LEU A 6 -2.95 -8.91 0.31
C LEU A 6 -2.46 -7.45 0.34
N ILE A 7 -1.16 -7.25 0.56
CA ILE A 7 -0.54 -5.92 0.51
C ILE A 7 -0.49 -5.38 -0.93
N THR A 8 -0.18 -6.23 -1.92
CA THR A 8 -0.20 -5.85 -3.33
C THR A 8 -1.59 -5.38 -3.75
N GLU A 9 -2.67 -6.02 -3.31
CA GLU A 9 -4.04 -5.55 -3.55
C GLU A 9 -4.30 -4.15 -2.98
N LYS A 10 -3.74 -3.81 -1.81
CA LYS A 10 -3.85 -2.46 -1.24
C LYS A 10 -3.04 -1.44 -2.03
N LEU A 11 -1.85 -1.81 -2.49
CA LEU A 11 -1.01 -0.96 -3.34
C LEU A 11 -1.68 -0.68 -4.69
N VAL A 12 -2.31 -1.67 -5.31
CA VAL A 12 -3.10 -1.48 -6.54
C VAL A 12 -4.20 -0.44 -6.33
N LYS A 13 -4.94 -0.54 -5.21
CA LYS A 13 -5.99 0.45 -4.88
C LYS A 13 -5.41 1.84 -4.62
N LEU A 14 -4.28 1.93 -3.92
CA LEU A 14 -3.59 3.19 -3.65
C LEU A 14 -3.14 3.85 -4.96
N HIS A 15 -2.50 3.11 -5.85
CA HIS A 15 -2.04 3.63 -7.15
C HIS A 15 -3.22 4.02 -8.04
N ALA A 16 -4.31 3.23 -8.05
CA ALA A 16 -5.53 3.60 -8.77
C ALA A 16 -6.17 4.90 -8.24
N SER A 17 -5.91 5.28 -6.98
CA SER A 17 -6.33 6.57 -6.43
C SER A 17 -5.37 7.73 -6.75
N GLY A 18 -4.31 7.49 -7.53
CA GLY A 18 -3.33 8.49 -7.92
C GLY A 18 -2.29 8.79 -6.85
N TRP A 19 -2.04 7.89 -5.90
CA TRP A 19 -1.05 8.07 -4.83
C TRP A 19 0.00 6.97 -4.82
N VAL A 20 1.18 7.28 -4.31
CA VAL A 20 2.27 6.33 -4.07
C VAL A 20 2.69 6.42 -2.60
N HIS A 21 2.84 5.27 -1.93
CA HIS A 21 3.17 5.23 -0.48
C HIS A 21 4.61 5.71 -0.17
N ARG A 22 5.56 5.41 -1.06
CA ARG A 22 7.00 5.74 -1.00
C ARG A 22 7.83 5.25 0.20
N ASP A 23 7.21 4.71 1.25
CA ASP A 23 7.89 4.11 2.41
C ASP A 23 7.33 2.72 2.74
N LEU A 24 7.42 1.79 1.78
CA LEU A 24 6.90 0.43 1.94
C LEU A 24 7.91 -0.45 2.69
N LYS A 25 7.55 -0.85 3.90
CA LYS A 25 8.32 -1.75 4.77
C LYS A 25 7.40 -2.51 5.71
N PRO A 26 7.83 -3.65 6.30
CA PRO A 26 6.98 -4.43 7.21
C PRO A 26 6.41 -3.62 8.38
N GLY A 27 7.16 -2.62 8.89
CA GLY A 27 6.69 -1.74 9.97
C GLY A 27 5.49 -0.85 9.59
N ASN A 28 5.24 -0.65 8.30
CA ASN A 28 4.13 0.15 7.78
C ASN A 28 2.97 -0.74 7.26
N MET A 29 2.94 -2.00 7.68
CA MET A 29 1.90 -2.97 7.33
C MET A 29 1.19 -3.45 8.59
N LEU A 30 -0.13 -3.30 8.63
CA LEU A 30 -0.96 -3.76 9.75
C LEU A 30 -1.73 -5.02 9.38
N ARG A 31 -1.65 -6.03 10.24
CA ARG A 31 -2.48 -7.24 10.11
C ARG A 31 -3.86 -6.98 10.71
N LEU A 32 -4.90 -7.42 10.01
CA LEU A 32 -6.29 -7.37 10.44
C LEU A 32 -6.80 -8.81 10.64
N PRO A 33 -6.65 -9.40 11.85
CA PRO A 33 -6.88 -10.83 12.05
C PRO A 33 -8.32 -11.27 11.79
N SER A 34 -9.30 -10.47 12.21
CA SER A 34 -10.74 -10.75 12.03
C SER A 34 -11.17 -10.76 10.56
N GLN A 35 -10.42 -10.09 9.69
CA GLN A 35 -10.71 -9.99 8.25
C GLN A 35 -9.79 -10.88 7.42
N HIS A 36 -8.89 -11.64 8.06
CA HIS A 36 -7.81 -12.36 7.38
C HIS A 36 -7.08 -11.48 6.35
N SER A 37 -6.86 -10.21 6.67
CA SER A 37 -6.36 -9.20 5.73
C SER A 37 -5.16 -8.43 6.27
N TRP A 38 -4.58 -7.61 5.41
CA TRP A 38 -3.52 -6.65 5.74
C TRP A 38 -3.87 -5.28 5.16
N THR A 39 -3.42 -4.22 5.82
CA THR A 39 -3.55 -2.84 5.33
C THR A 39 -2.23 -2.08 5.45
N LEU A 40 -2.15 -0.95 4.75
CA LEU A 40 -1.03 0.00 4.83
C LEU A 40 -1.30 1.04 5.92
N MET A 41 -0.23 1.53 6.55
CA MET A 41 -0.26 2.64 7.51
C MET A 41 0.94 3.55 7.28
N ASP A 42 0.95 4.71 7.94
CA ASP A 42 2.01 5.72 7.85
C ASP A 42 2.23 6.26 6.43
N PHE A 43 1.34 7.16 6.03
CA PHE A 43 1.40 7.88 4.76
C PHE A 43 2.24 9.16 4.84
N GLY A 44 3.11 9.33 5.85
CA GLY A 44 3.91 10.55 6.02
C GLY A 44 4.84 10.84 4.84
N CYS A 45 5.27 9.79 4.13
CA CYS A 45 6.06 9.89 2.91
C CYS A 45 5.21 9.80 1.63
N ALA A 46 3.89 9.71 1.69
CA ALA A 46 3.08 9.55 0.48
C ALA A 46 3.15 10.77 -0.44
N ALA A 47 2.93 10.56 -1.74
CA ALA A 47 2.80 11.63 -2.71
C ALA A 47 1.85 11.24 -3.84
N GLU A 48 1.30 12.24 -4.52
CA GLU A 48 0.59 12.02 -5.77
C GLU A 48 1.51 11.31 -6.76
N GLN A 49 0.92 10.41 -7.54
CA GLN A 49 1.59 9.77 -8.63
C GLN A 49 1.93 10.84 -9.67
N GLY A 50 3.21 10.94 -10.01
CA GLY A 50 3.66 11.81 -11.09
C GLY A 50 3.01 11.43 -12.43
N PRO A 51 3.15 12.28 -13.45
CA PRO A 51 2.72 11.92 -14.79
C PRO A 51 3.33 10.57 -15.19
N PRO A 52 2.60 9.75 -15.99
CA PRO A 52 3.19 8.57 -16.58
C PRO A 52 4.52 8.94 -17.23
N PRO A 53 5.58 8.13 -17.07
CA PRO A 53 6.71 8.27 -17.95
C PRO A 53 6.18 7.99 -19.36
N PHE A 54 6.14 9.02 -20.21
CA PHE A 54 5.66 9.05 -21.60
C PHE A 54 4.15 9.29 -21.79
#